data_AF-A0AAJ7SI50-F1
#
_entry.id   AF-A0AAJ7SI50-F1
#
_cell.length_a   1.000
_cell.length_b   1.000
_cell.length_c   1.000
_cell.angle_alpha   90.00
_cell.angle_beta   90.00
_cell.angle_gamma   90.00
#
_symmetry.space_group_name_H-M   'P 1'
#
loop_
_entity.id
_entity.type
_entity.pdbx_description
1 polymer ?
#
loop_
_entity_poly.entity_id
_entity_poly.type
_entity_poly.pdbx_seq_one_letter_code
_entity_poly.pdbx_strand_id
1 'polypeptide(L)'
;MAQFVRTKSIPLIRLAGEEAHSVDDLIEKACELNGIPPIYRYLMALYDLKAKAYLGAHESIGGDGGEFELQLRIRFHPGCASRIEEPNTRNLYYHQMLYYLFDEFKVKEYSHKLVSHLVGFVALDYVRQLIERGEAPSDEKTAELLESTALPADWK
;
A
#
# COMPACT_ATOMS: atom_id res chain seq x y z
N MET A 1 -12.16 12.36 -17.09
CA MET A 1 -10.69 12.51 -16.96
C MET A 1 -10.14 11.85 -15.69
N ALA A 2 -9.19 10.93 -15.86
CA ALA A 2 -8.51 10.20 -14.78
C ALA A 2 -7.22 10.90 -14.32
N GLN A 3 -7.08 11.16 -13.03
CA GLN A 3 -5.84 11.68 -12.42
C GLN A 3 -5.12 10.57 -11.65
N PHE A 4 -3.88 10.28 -12.04
CA PHE A 4 -3.01 9.33 -11.37
C PHE A 4 -2.05 10.09 -10.46
N VAL A 5 -2.07 9.79 -9.17
CA VAL A 5 -1.18 10.39 -8.19
C VAL A 5 -0.12 9.37 -7.81
N ARG A 6 1.12 9.63 -8.24
CA ARG A 6 2.26 8.83 -7.81
C ARG A 6 2.63 9.22 -6.39
N THR A 7 2.42 8.31 -5.46
CA THR A 7 2.82 8.45 -4.06
C THR A 7 3.99 7.52 -3.76
N LYS A 8 4.78 7.82 -2.72
CA LYS A 8 5.71 6.83 -2.16
C LYS A 8 4.96 5.63 -1.53
N SER A 9 3.67 5.78 -1.27
CA SER A 9 2.73 4.78 -0.78
C SER A 9 1.92 4.13 -1.93
N ILE A 10 0.89 3.34 -1.59
CA ILE A 10 -0.02 2.67 -2.54
C ILE A 10 -0.56 3.70 -3.57
N PRO A 11 -0.39 3.47 -4.90
CA PRO A 11 -0.79 4.41 -5.93
C PRO A 11 -2.29 4.72 -5.90
N LEU A 12 -2.62 6.02 -6.00
CA LEU A 12 -3.97 6.54 -5.95
C LEU A 12 -4.43 7.01 -7.33
N ILE A 13 -5.67 6.66 -7.69
CA ILE A 13 -6.32 7.05 -8.93
C ILE A 13 -7.62 7.76 -8.56
N ARG A 14 -7.79 8.98 -9.06
CA ARG A 14 -9.01 9.77 -8.91
C ARG A 14 -9.70 9.90 -10.26
N LEU A 15 -10.97 9.53 -10.31
CA LEU A 15 -11.78 9.63 -11.52
C LEU A 15 -12.95 10.59 -11.28
N ALA A 16 -13.09 11.58 -12.15
CA ALA A 16 -14.34 12.30 -12.31
C ALA A 16 -15.26 11.47 -13.21
N GLY A 17 -16.43 11.06 -12.72
CA GLY A 17 -17.34 10.12 -13.38
C GLY A 17 -18.07 10.64 -14.60
N GLU A 18 -17.58 11.67 -15.27
CA GLU A 18 -18.16 12.17 -16.51
C GLU A 18 -17.94 11.19 -17.69
N GLU A 19 -16.85 10.41 -17.63
CA GLU A 19 -16.48 9.44 -18.67
C GLU A 19 -16.46 8.03 -18.08
N ALA A 20 -16.90 7.05 -18.87
CA ALA A 20 -16.78 5.64 -18.53
C ALA A 20 -15.37 5.14 -18.86
N HIS A 21 -14.78 4.40 -17.93
CA HIS A 21 -13.44 3.84 -18.05
C HIS A 21 -13.45 2.32 -17.79
N SER A 22 -12.76 1.58 -18.64
CA SER A 22 -12.47 0.15 -18.43
C SER A 22 -11.56 -0.01 -17.22
N VAL A 23 -11.91 -0.91 -16.29
CA VAL A 23 -11.08 -1.18 -15.11
C VAL A 23 -9.74 -1.81 -15.50
N ASP A 24 -9.69 -2.71 -16.48
CA ASP A 24 -8.43 -3.32 -16.96
C ASP A 24 -7.47 -2.26 -17.54
N ASP A 25 -7.99 -1.32 -18.34
CA ASP A 25 -7.19 -0.24 -18.93
C ASP A 25 -6.60 0.68 -17.85
N LEU A 26 -7.39 0.96 -16.80
CA LEU A 26 -6.92 1.74 -15.66
C LEU A 26 -5.85 0.99 -14.86
N ILE A 27 -5.97 -0.33 -14.68
CA ILE A 27 -4.95 -1.17 -14.05
C ILE A 27 -3.67 -1.15 -14.88
N GLU A 28 -3.77 -1.35 -16.19
CA GLU A 28 -2.64 -1.34 -17.12
C GLU A 28 -1.88 -0.02 -17.01
N LYS A 29 -2.57 1.10 -17.19
CA LYS A 29 -1.99 2.43 -17.11
C LYS A 29 -1.37 2.73 -15.74
N ALA A 30 -2.03 2.30 -14.66
CA ALA A 30 -1.48 2.45 -13.32
C ALA A 30 -0.21 1.61 -13.12
N CYS A 31 -0.14 0.40 -13.68
CA CYS A 31 1.06 -0.44 -13.63
C CYS A 31 2.22 0.22 -14.37
N GLU A 32 1.98 0.70 -15.59
CA GLU A 32 2.99 1.39 -16.42
C GLU A 32 3.57 2.61 -15.70
N LEU A 33 2.72 3.47 -15.15
CA LEU A 33 3.14 4.68 -14.43
C LEU A 33 3.95 4.38 -13.17
N ASN A 34 3.77 3.19 -12.58
CA ASN A 34 4.49 2.74 -11.40
C ASN A 34 5.66 1.80 -11.72
N GLY A 35 5.98 1.58 -13.00
CA GLY A 35 7.08 0.72 -13.41
C GLY A 35 6.87 -0.75 -13.06
N ILE A 36 5.63 -1.19 -12.93
CA ILE A 36 5.25 -2.59 -12.68
C ILE A 36 5.20 -3.31 -14.03
N PRO A 37 6.02 -4.35 -14.26
CA PRO A 37 6.04 -5.02 -15.54
C PRO A 37 4.73 -5.79 -15.80
N PRO A 38 4.35 -6.00 -17.07
CA PRO A 38 3.14 -6.72 -17.44
C PRO A 38 3.03 -8.12 -16.82
N ILE A 39 4.16 -8.81 -16.61
CA ILE A 39 4.18 -10.13 -15.98
C ILE A 39 3.63 -10.12 -14.55
N TYR A 40 3.62 -8.99 -13.84
CA TYR A 40 3.07 -8.86 -12.50
C TYR A 40 1.66 -8.26 -12.48
N ARG A 41 1.13 -7.81 -13.63
CA ARG A 41 -0.20 -7.17 -13.72
C ARG A 41 -1.32 -8.09 -13.22
N TYR A 42 -1.20 -9.40 -13.44
CA TYR A 42 -2.19 -10.38 -12.98
C TYR A 42 -2.37 -10.42 -11.46
N LEU A 43 -1.41 -9.90 -10.68
CA LEU A 43 -1.53 -9.77 -9.23
C LEU A 43 -2.38 -8.57 -8.82
N MET A 44 -2.57 -7.60 -9.71
CA MET A 44 -3.09 -6.28 -9.43
C MET A 44 -4.60 -6.19 -9.59
N ALA A 45 -5.22 -5.30 -8.83
CA ALA A 45 -6.61 -4.88 -8.99
C ALA A 45 -6.78 -3.44 -8.50
N LEU A 46 -7.92 -2.83 -8.86
CA LEU A 46 -8.34 -1.56 -8.28
C LEU A 46 -9.23 -1.82 -7.06
N TYR A 47 -8.93 -1.13 -5.99
CA TYR A 47 -9.73 -1.12 -4.76
C TYR A 47 -10.40 0.24 -4.59
N ASP A 48 -11.72 0.25 -4.52
CA ASP A 48 -12.52 1.45 -4.25
C ASP A 48 -12.49 1.77 -2.75
N LEU A 49 -11.94 2.93 -2.41
CA LEU A 49 -11.82 3.37 -1.02
C LEU A 49 -13.14 3.73 -0.36
N LYS A 50 -14.15 4.13 -1.14
CA LYS A 50 -15.48 4.50 -0.65
C LYS A 50 -16.35 3.26 -0.47
N ALA A 51 -16.41 2.41 -1.49
CA ALA A 51 -17.17 1.15 -1.43
C ALA A 51 -16.49 0.07 -0.58
N LYS A 52 -15.19 0.23 -0.27
CA LYS A 52 -14.35 -0.75 0.43
C LYS A 52 -14.35 -2.12 -0.26
N ALA A 53 -14.27 -2.11 -1.59
CA ALA A 53 -14.39 -3.30 -2.41
C ALA A 53 -13.40 -3.29 -3.58
N TYR A 54 -13.00 -4.48 -4.02
CA TYR A 54 -12.25 -4.64 -5.26
C TYR A 54 -13.19 -4.60 -6.46
N LEU A 55 -12.78 -3.88 -7.49
CA LEU A 55 -13.47 -3.86 -8.76
C LEU A 55 -13.09 -5.10 -9.60
N GLY A 56 -14.03 -5.58 -10.40
CA GLY A 56 -13.80 -6.59 -11.41
C GLY A 56 -13.06 -6.03 -12.61
N ALA A 57 -12.05 -6.71 -13.12
CA ALA A 57 -11.26 -6.22 -14.27
C ALA A 57 -12.10 -6.02 -15.55
N HIS A 58 -13.21 -6.75 -15.69
CA HIS A 58 -14.14 -6.64 -16.82
C HIS A 58 -15.19 -5.53 -16.66
N GLU A 59 -15.22 -4.86 -15.51
CA GLU A 59 -16.19 -3.80 -15.22
C GLU A 59 -15.80 -2.50 -15.92
N SER A 60 -16.79 -1.62 -16.08
CA SER A 60 -16.59 -0.23 -16.46
C SER A 60 -17.14 0.66 -15.36
N ILE A 61 -16.42 1.73 -15.03
CA ILE A 61 -16.76 2.68 -13.96
C ILE A 61 -16.78 4.11 -14.49
N GLY A 62 -17.57 4.98 -13.86
CA GLY A 62 -17.85 6.32 -14.36
C GLY A 62 -18.92 6.36 -15.45
N GLY A 63 -19.12 7.53 -16.05
CA GLY A 63 -20.20 7.82 -17.00
C GLY A 63 -21.55 8.18 -16.34
N ASP A 64 -21.63 8.08 -15.02
CA ASP A 64 -22.82 8.37 -14.19
C ASP A 64 -22.68 9.67 -13.37
N GLY A 65 -21.57 10.41 -13.56
CA GLY A 65 -21.21 11.59 -12.77
C GLY A 65 -20.64 11.25 -11.39
N GLY A 66 -20.44 9.98 -11.05
CA GLY A 66 -19.91 9.55 -9.76
C GLY A 66 -18.41 9.79 -9.60
N GLU A 67 -17.98 10.27 -8.44
CA GLU A 67 -16.54 10.38 -8.14
C GLU A 67 -16.00 9.09 -7.53
N PHE A 68 -14.84 8.64 -8.02
CA PHE A 68 -14.16 7.45 -7.54
C PHE A 68 -12.77 7.78 -7.02
N GLU A 69 -12.44 7.22 -5.86
CA GLU A 69 -11.09 7.24 -5.30
C GLU A 69 -10.61 5.79 -5.15
N LEU A 70 -9.70 5.41 -6.04
CA LEU A 70 -9.26 4.03 -6.24
C LEU A 70 -7.80 3.88 -5.88
N GLN A 71 -7.42 2.71 -5.41
CA GLN A 71 -6.02 2.34 -5.20
C GLN A 71 -5.62 1.15 -6.05
N LEU A 72 -4.45 1.22 -6.68
CA LEU A 72 -3.82 0.04 -7.29
C LEU A 72 -3.24 -0.82 -6.17
N ARG A 73 -3.77 -2.03 -6.00
CA ARG A 73 -3.37 -2.97 -4.95
C ARG A 73 -3.07 -4.35 -5.53
N ILE A 74 -2.13 -5.07 -4.91
CA ILE A 74 -1.96 -6.51 -5.11
C ILE A 74 -3.14 -7.22 -4.44
N ARG A 75 -4.02 -7.82 -5.25
CA ARG A 75 -5.18 -8.60 -4.80
C ARG A 75 -4.84 -10.08 -4.65
N PHE A 76 -4.04 -10.61 -5.57
CA PHE A 76 -3.61 -12.00 -5.53
C PHE A 76 -2.24 -12.08 -4.87
N HIS A 77 -2.20 -12.34 -3.56
CA HIS A 77 -0.95 -12.40 -2.82
C HIS A 77 -0.12 -13.63 -3.22
N PRO A 78 1.18 -13.48 -3.54
CA PRO A 78 2.04 -14.64 -3.71
C PRO A 78 2.22 -15.33 -2.37
N GLY A 79 2.32 -16.67 -2.36
CA GLY A 79 2.56 -17.44 -1.13
C GLY A 79 3.86 -17.08 -0.40
N CYS A 80 4.78 -16.37 -1.05
CA CYS A 80 5.96 -15.77 -0.42
C CYS A 80 6.39 -14.50 -1.17
N ALA A 81 6.78 -13.46 -0.42
CA ALA A 81 7.24 -12.18 -0.97
C ALA A 81 8.51 -12.30 -1.82
N SER A 82 9.35 -13.32 -1.57
CA SER A 82 10.56 -13.57 -2.38
C SER A 82 10.27 -13.90 -3.84
N ARG A 83 9.03 -14.31 -4.16
CA ARG A 83 8.59 -14.57 -5.55
C ARG A 83 8.34 -13.29 -6.36
N ILE A 84 8.28 -12.13 -5.69
CA ILE A 84 8.25 -10.84 -6.37
C ILE A 84 9.71 -10.39 -6.51
N GLU A 85 10.32 -10.70 -7.64
CA GLU A 85 11.72 -10.33 -7.91
C GLU A 85 11.85 -8.87 -8.31
N GLU A 86 10.82 -8.32 -8.96
CA GLU A 86 10.87 -6.96 -9.48
C GLU A 86 10.75 -5.89 -8.38
N PRO A 87 11.68 -4.93 -8.31
CA PRO A 87 11.75 -3.96 -7.21
C PRO A 87 10.51 -3.09 -7.01
N ASN A 88 9.89 -2.55 -8.07
CA ASN A 88 8.73 -1.66 -7.94
C ASN A 88 7.51 -2.41 -7.43
N THR A 89 7.28 -3.62 -7.93
CA THR A 89 6.22 -4.53 -7.50
C THR A 89 6.42 -4.94 -6.05
N ARG A 90 7.67 -5.26 -5.67
CA ARG A 90 8.02 -5.57 -4.28
C ARG A 90 7.81 -4.37 -3.37
N ASN A 91 8.15 -3.18 -3.84
CA ASN A 91 7.95 -1.94 -3.09
C ASN A 91 6.46 -1.64 -2.89
N LEU A 92 5.63 -1.81 -3.93
CA LEU A 92 4.17 -1.73 -3.81
C LEU A 92 3.65 -2.72 -2.78
N TYR A 93 4.08 -3.99 -2.86
CA TYR A 93 3.68 -5.02 -1.92
C TYR A 93 4.01 -4.64 -0.48
N TYR A 94 5.22 -4.13 -0.25
CA TYR A 94 5.66 -3.66 1.06
C TYR A 94 4.75 -2.56 1.61
N HIS A 95 4.53 -1.48 0.86
CA HIS A 95 3.69 -0.37 1.32
C HIS A 95 2.24 -0.78 1.54
N GLN A 96 1.72 -1.72 0.74
CA GLN A 96 0.39 -2.27 0.97
C GLN A 96 0.30 -3.09 2.25
N MET A 97 1.32 -3.91 2.55
CA MET A 97 1.37 -4.67 3.80
C MET A 97 1.50 -3.77 5.02
N LEU A 98 2.29 -2.69 4.94
CA LEU A 98 2.37 -1.69 5.99
C LEU A 98 1.03 -1.00 6.23
N TYR A 99 0.35 -0.57 5.16
CA TYR A 99 -0.97 0.02 5.26
C TYR A 99 -1.96 -0.95 5.95
N TYR A 100 -1.98 -2.23 5.56
CA TYR A 100 -2.81 -3.21 6.25
C TYR A 100 -2.43 -3.36 7.72
N LEU A 101 -1.14 -3.36 8.04
CA LEU A 101 -0.68 -3.49 9.41
C LEU A 101 -1.08 -2.29 10.29
N PHE A 102 -1.02 -1.07 9.77
CA PHE A 102 -1.28 0.13 10.55
C PHE A 102 -2.76 0.54 10.56
N ASP A 103 -3.48 0.36 9.46
CA ASP A 103 -4.83 0.89 9.30
C ASP A 103 -5.95 -0.18 9.39
N GLU A 104 -5.66 -1.43 9.02
CA GLU A 104 -6.68 -2.49 8.93
C GLU A 104 -6.49 -3.63 9.94
N PHE A 105 -5.28 -3.84 10.45
CA PHE A 105 -4.96 -4.96 11.34
C PHE A 105 -5.59 -4.75 12.72
N LYS A 106 -6.64 -5.52 12.99
CA LYS A 106 -7.32 -5.55 14.28
C LYS A 106 -7.17 -6.91 14.91
N VAL A 107 -6.46 -6.96 16.03
CA VAL A 107 -6.32 -8.17 16.84
C VAL A 107 -7.10 -7.98 18.13
N LYS A 108 -8.00 -8.91 18.44
CA LYS A 108 -8.79 -8.87 19.67
C LYS A 108 -7.94 -9.17 20.92
N GLU A 109 -6.93 -10.05 20.77
CA GLU A 109 -5.99 -10.44 21.83
C GLU A 109 -4.60 -10.64 21.23
N TYR A 110 -3.60 -9.95 21.78
CA TYR A 110 -2.21 -10.05 21.31
C TYR A 110 -1.36 -10.87 22.28
N SER A 111 -0.38 -11.58 21.73
CA SER A 111 0.66 -12.26 22.51
C SER A 111 1.92 -11.40 22.58
N HIS A 112 2.73 -11.53 23.64
CA HIS A 112 4.03 -10.88 23.72
C HIS A 112 4.92 -11.16 22.49
N LYS A 113 4.83 -12.37 21.91
CA LYS A 113 5.56 -12.72 20.69
C LYS A 113 5.11 -11.90 19.49
N LEU A 114 3.80 -11.72 19.31
CA LEU A 114 3.26 -10.88 18.24
C LEU A 114 3.73 -9.43 18.43
N VAL A 115 3.59 -8.88 19.64
CA VAL A 115 4.03 -7.52 19.97
C VAL A 115 5.51 -7.32 19.65
N SER A 116 6.38 -8.22 20.10
CA SER A 116 7.82 -8.15 19.83
C SER A 116 8.13 -8.15 18.32
N HIS A 117 7.42 -8.97 17.52
CA HIS A 117 7.58 -8.94 16.07
C HIS A 117 7.10 -7.61 15.47
N LEU A 118 5.97 -7.06 15.93
CA LEU A 118 5.45 -5.78 15.43
C LEU A 118 6.39 -4.63 15.73
N VAL A 119 6.97 -4.57 16.93
CA VAL A 119 8.01 -3.59 17.29
C VAL A 119 9.23 -3.76 16.37
N GLY A 120 9.66 -4.99 16.11
CA GLY A 120 10.73 -5.27 15.14
C GLY A 120 10.41 -4.75 13.73
N PHE A 121 9.17 -4.90 13.27
CA PHE A 121 8.73 -4.35 11.98
C PHE A 121 8.76 -2.82 11.94
N VAL A 122 8.30 -2.15 13.00
CA VAL A 122 8.35 -0.68 13.11
C VAL A 122 9.80 -0.19 13.05
N ALA A 123 10.72 -0.85 13.77
CA ALA A 123 12.14 -0.51 13.75
C ALA A 123 12.75 -0.70 12.34
N LEU A 124 12.40 -1.77 11.63
CA LEU A 124 12.86 -2.02 10.26
C LEU A 124 12.34 -0.97 9.27
N ASP A 125 11.05 -0.59 9.36
CA ASP A 125 10.48 0.48 8.53
C ASP A 125 11.18 1.82 8.81
N TYR A 126 11.43 2.15 10.07
CA TYR A 126 12.16 3.36 10.44
C TYR A 126 13.57 3.40 9.83
N VAL A 127 14.35 2.32 9.97
CA VAL A 127 15.70 2.23 9.36
C VAL A 127 15.63 2.39 7.84
N ARG A 128 14.63 1.77 7.20
CA ARG A 128 14.40 1.95 5.76
C ARG A 128 14.14 3.42 5.42
N GLN A 129 13.28 4.11 6.17
CA GLN A 129 12.99 5.53 5.94
C GLN A 129 14.24 6.42 6.09
N LEU A 130 15.14 6.10 7.04
CA LEU A 130 16.42 6.80 7.17
C LEU A 130 17.30 6.59 5.93
N ILE A 131 17.43 5.34 5.47
CA ILE A 131 18.20 5.01 4.25
C ILE A 131 17.65 5.77 3.04
N GLU A 132 16.34 5.83 2.87
CA GLU A 132 15.69 6.59 1.78
C GLU A 132 15.98 8.08 1.83
N ARG A 133 16.23 8.64 3.02
CA ARG A 133 16.59 10.05 3.22
C ARG A 133 18.11 10.29 3.15
N GLY A 134 18.91 9.23 2.99
CA GLY A 134 20.37 9.32 3.07
C GLY A 134 20.87 9.62 4.50
N GLU A 135 20.10 9.26 5.52
CA GLU A 135 20.38 9.51 6.93
C GLU A 135 20.86 8.23 7.63
N ALA A 136 21.64 8.42 8.71
CA ALA A 136 22.01 7.34 9.62
C ALA A 136 21.15 7.39 10.90
N PRO A 137 20.93 6.25 11.57
CA PRO A 137 20.32 6.24 12.89
C PRO A 137 21.19 7.02 13.87
N SER A 138 20.55 7.78 14.76
CA SER A 138 21.20 8.49 15.87
C SER A 138 20.36 8.31 17.13
N ASP A 139 20.97 8.45 18.30
CA ASP A 139 20.29 8.26 19.58
C ASP A 139 19.10 9.22 19.73
N GLU A 140 19.26 10.47 19.30
CA GLU A 140 18.22 11.51 19.34
C GLU A 140 17.01 11.16 18.46
N LYS A 141 17.24 10.76 17.20
CA LYS A 141 16.15 10.39 16.27
C LYS A 141 15.48 9.06 16.65
N THR A 142 16.21 8.16 17.30
CA THR A 142 15.67 6.88 17.79
C THR A 142 14.76 7.11 19.00
N ALA A 143 15.15 8.02 19.90
CA ALA A 143 14.32 8.46 21.02
C ALA A 143 13.03 9.15 20.53
N GLU A 144 13.13 10.08 19.56
CA GLU A 144 11.95 10.71 18.94
C GLU A 144 10.98 9.69 18.31
N LEU A 145 11.48 8.62 17.69
CA LEU A 145 10.61 7.56 17.17
C LEU A 145 9.84 6.87 18.30
N LEU A 146 10.54 6.41 19.34
CA LEU A 146 9.94 5.70 20.46
C LEU A 146 8.92 6.57 21.21
N GLU A 147 9.14 7.88 21.25
CA GLU A 147 8.24 8.87 21.86
C GLU A 147 7.06 9.24 20.95
N SER A 148 7.25 9.30 19.63
CA SER A 148 6.21 9.67 18.65
C SER A 148 5.30 8.52 18.25
N THR A 149 5.78 7.27 18.33
CA THR A 149 4.88 6.11 18.24
C THR A 149 4.05 6.02 19.51
N ALA A 150 2.73 6.17 19.37
CA ALA A 150 1.76 5.80 20.40
C ALA A 150 1.73 4.27 20.55
N LEU A 151 2.84 3.70 21.01
CA LEU A 151 2.90 2.29 21.40
C LEU A 151 1.96 2.12 22.59
N PRO A 152 1.13 1.07 22.61
CA PRO A 152 0.32 0.72 23.77
C PRO A 152 1.14 0.74 25.06
N ALA A 153 0.56 1.20 26.16
CA ALA A 153 1.29 1.41 27.41
C ALA A 153 1.90 0.12 27.99
N ASP A 154 1.32 -1.02 27.64
CA ASP A 154 1.77 -2.37 27.97
C ASP A 154 2.90 -2.89 27.05
N TRP A 155 3.31 -2.10 26.05
CA TRP A 155 4.44 -2.38 25.16
C TRP A 155 5.70 -1.57 25.53
N LYS A 156 5.61 -0.63 26.48
CA LYS A 156 6.72 0.13 27.06
C LYS A 156 7.26 -0.59 28.30
#